data_AF-A0A2E1X1B7-F1
#
_entry.id   AF-A0A2E1X1B7-F1
#
_cell.length_a   1.000
_cell.length_b   1.000
_cell.length_c   1.000
_cell.angle_alpha   90.00
_cell.angle_beta   90.00
_cell.angle_gamma   90.00
#
_symmetry.space_group_name_H-M   'P 1'
#
loop_
_entity.id
_entity.type
_entity.pdbx_description
1 polymer ?
#
loop_
_entity_poly.entity_id
_entity_poly.type
_entity_poly.pdbx_seq_one_letter_code
_entity_poly.pdbx_strand_id
1 'polypeptide(L)'
;MATTENWRLADPEYVDFDPTTVQEAILKFRRLQRMGLKPWMYPEAMITCARKLGEQEMGRFESWLINPSGEPDKNAVDVRDFLKAQHDLDVKHGRFALLPMPENDEKEEDDEKTQD
;
A
#
# COMPACT_ATOMS: atom_id res chain seq x y z
N MET A 1 -3.88 -0.13 30.63
CA MET A 1 -2.42 -0.10 30.39
C MET A 1 -2.02 1.36 30.28
N ALA A 2 -1.04 1.82 31.06
CA ALA A 2 -0.63 3.21 31.04
C ALA A 2 0.00 3.53 29.68
N THR A 3 -0.71 4.30 28.84
CA THR A 3 -0.15 4.96 27.66
C THR A 3 0.87 5.96 28.17
N THR A 4 2.12 5.52 28.27
CA THR A 4 3.25 6.39 28.58
C THR A 4 3.45 7.22 27.32
N GLU A 5 2.80 8.40 27.26
CA GLU A 5 3.01 9.34 26.18
C GLU A 5 4.49 9.70 26.16
N ASN A 6 5.21 9.10 25.22
CA ASN A 6 6.63 9.32 25.07
C ASN A 6 6.79 10.70 24.41
N TRP A 7 6.83 11.75 25.24
CA TRP A 7 6.91 13.16 24.80
C TRP A 7 8.06 13.42 23.81
N ARG A 8 9.09 12.57 23.81
CA ARG A 8 10.18 12.59 22.83
C ARG A 8 9.71 12.35 21.39
N LEU A 9 8.56 11.69 21.18
CA LEU A 9 7.95 11.55 19.85
C LEU A 9 7.43 12.88 19.30
N ALA A 10 7.23 13.91 20.14
CA ALA A 10 6.92 15.26 19.68
C ALA A 10 8.11 15.90 18.93
N ASP A 11 9.33 15.48 19.24
CA ASP A 11 10.51 15.88 18.48
C ASP A 11 10.51 15.14 17.11
N PRO A 12 10.47 15.87 15.98
CA PRO A 12 10.47 15.29 14.64
C PRO A 12 11.78 14.57 14.27
N GLU A 13 12.88 14.80 14.98
CA GLU A 13 14.19 14.18 14.71
C GLU A 13 14.49 12.98 15.62
N TYR A 14 13.70 12.78 16.67
CA TYR A 14 13.91 11.65 17.58
C TYR A 14 13.65 10.30 16.88
N VAL A 15 14.67 9.45 16.81
CA VAL A 15 14.61 8.12 16.17
C VAL A 15 15.01 6.98 17.11
N ASP A 16 15.49 7.30 18.31
CA ASP A 16 16.03 6.33 19.27
C ASP A 16 14.93 5.74 20.16
N PHE A 17 13.96 5.10 19.53
CA PHE A 17 12.90 4.32 20.16
C PHE A 17 12.66 3.02 19.40
N ASP A 18 12.19 1.99 20.08
CA ASP A 18 11.76 0.75 19.43
C ASP A 18 10.24 0.80 19.21
N PRO A 19 9.77 0.80 17.95
CA PRO A 19 8.34 0.82 17.64
C PRO A 19 7.68 -0.50 18.03
N THR A 20 6.50 -0.40 18.64
CA THR A 20 5.63 -1.56 18.98
C THR A 20 4.36 -1.59 18.14
N THR A 21 4.06 -0.48 17.47
CA THR A 21 2.92 -0.31 16.57
C THR A 21 3.39 0.02 15.16
N VAL A 22 2.56 -0.26 14.16
CA VAL A 22 2.80 0.11 12.76
C VAL A 22 3.04 1.60 12.59
N GLN A 23 2.26 2.42 13.29
CA GLN A 23 2.35 3.87 13.17
C GLN A 23 3.71 4.39 13.65
N GLU A 24 4.22 3.86 14.75
CA GLU A 24 5.55 4.16 15.27
C GLU A 24 6.67 3.69 14.32
N ALA A 25 6.51 2.52 13.71
CA ALA A 25 7.48 1.97 12.76
C ALA A 25 7.57 2.81 11.49
N ILE A 26 6.42 3.19 10.93
CA ILE A 26 6.33 4.09 9.78
C ILE A 26 6.92 5.46 10.13
N LEU A 27 6.58 6.01 11.30
CA LEU A 27 7.10 7.29 11.76
C LEU A 27 8.63 7.27 11.83
N LYS A 28 9.22 6.26 12.46
CA LYS A 28 10.67 6.07 12.55
C LYS A 28 11.31 5.98 11.18
N PHE A 29 10.76 5.16 10.29
CA PHE A 29 11.26 5.02 8.92
C PHE A 29 11.23 6.33 8.13
N ARG A 30 10.13 7.08 8.21
CA ARG A 30 10.00 8.40 7.56
C ARG A 30 10.98 9.43 8.11
N ARG A 31 11.27 9.39 9.41
CA ARG A 31 12.30 10.25 10.03
C ARG A 31 13.68 9.90 9.50
N LEU A 32 14.03 8.60 9.44
CA LEU A 32 15.29 8.14 8.85
C LEU A 32 15.43 8.58 7.39
N GLN A 33 14.36 8.49 6.58
CA GLN A 33 14.34 9.02 5.21
C GLN A 33 14.66 10.51 5.18
N ARG A 34 14.06 11.32 6.05
CA ARG A 34 14.31 12.77 6.13
C ARG A 34 15.74 13.10 6.55
N MET A 35 16.35 12.26 7.38
CA MET A 35 17.75 12.39 7.82
C MET A 35 18.78 11.96 6.75
N GLY A 36 18.33 11.54 5.56
CA GLY A 36 19.22 11.14 4.46
C GLY A 36 19.51 9.65 4.42
N LEU A 37 18.59 8.81 4.89
CA LEU A 37 18.67 7.37 4.67
C LEU A 37 18.76 7.09 3.16
N LYS A 38 19.80 6.36 2.79
CA LYS A 38 20.08 6.01 1.40
C LYS A 38 19.10 4.92 0.91
N PRO A 39 18.54 5.03 -0.31
CA PRO A 39 17.53 4.09 -0.82
C PRO A 39 17.93 2.61 -0.75
N TRP A 40 19.21 2.30 -0.95
CA TRP A 40 19.69 0.91 -0.88
C TRP A 40 19.72 0.32 0.52
N MET A 41 19.61 1.15 1.58
CA MET A 41 19.53 0.71 2.98
C MET A 41 18.09 0.64 3.49
N TYR A 42 17.10 0.86 2.62
CA TYR A 42 15.69 0.79 3.01
C TYR A 42 15.30 -0.59 3.54
N PRO A 43 15.70 -1.72 2.93
CA PRO A 43 15.36 -3.03 3.45
C PRO A 43 15.83 -3.24 4.89
N GLU A 44 17.09 -2.93 5.19
CA GLU A 44 17.68 -3.09 6.53
C GLU A 44 17.05 -2.15 7.56
N ALA A 45 16.75 -0.90 7.15
CA ALA A 45 16.06 0.06 8.00
C ALA A 45 14.63 -0.39 8.32
N MET A 46 13.91 -0.96 7.34
CA MET A 46 12.56 -1.49 7.54
C MET A 46 12.56 -2.69 8.46
N ILE A 47 13.50 -3.64 8.29
CA ILE A 47 13.67 -4.79 9.21
C ILE A 47 13.94 -4.30 10.64
N THR A 48 14.79 -3.28 10.79
CA THR A 48 15.08 -2.68 12.10
C THR A 48 13.84 -2.04 12.73
N CYS A 49 13.00 -1.38 11.93
CA CYS A 49 11.74 -0.80 12.38
C CYS A 49 10.68 -1.88 12.68
N ALA A 50 10.72 -3.03 12.02
CA ALA A 50 9.75 -4.12 12.19
C ALA A 50 10.09 -5.08 13.34
N ARG A 51 11.33 -5.04 13.86
CA ARG A 51 11.90 -6.03 14.79
C ARG A 51 11.07 -6.34 16.04
N LYS A 52 10.33 -5.37 16.58
CA LYS A 52 9.50 -5.53 17.80
C LYS A 52 7.99 -5.52 17.52
N LEU A 53 7.57 -5.53 16.25
CA LEU A 53 6.16 -5.59 15.91
C LEU A 53 5.61 -7.00 16.18
N GLY A 54 4.41 -7.05 16.76
CA GLY A 54 3.64 -8.29 16.85
C GLY A 54 3.09 -8.72 15.49
N GLU A 55 2.64 -9.97 15.37
CA GLU A 55 2.17 -10.55 14.10
C GLU A 55 1.06 -9.74 13.41
N GLN A 56 0.07 -9.26 14.17
CA GLN A 56 -1.02 -8.45 13.63
C GLN A 56 -0.53 -7.09 13.08
N GLU A 57 0.41 -6.45 13.78
CA GLU A 57 0.98 -5.18 13.34
C GLU A 57 1.95 -5.41 12.17
N MET A 58 2.67 -6.53 12.14
CA MET A 58 3.53 -6.90 11.01
C MET A 58 2.74 -6.98 9.69
N GLY A 59 1.59 -7.67 9.68
CA GLY A 59 0.75 -7.75 8.48
C GLY A 59 0.27 -6.38 8.00
N ARG A 60 -0.06 -5.47 8.91
CA ARG A 60 -0.41 -4.08 8.53
C ARG A 60 0.79 -3.30 7.98
N PHE A 61 1.99 -3.55 8.50
CA PHE A 61 3.22 -2.92 8.02
C PHE A 61 3.57 -3.41 6.61
N GLU A 62 3.37 -4.70 6.33
CA GLU A 62 3.50 -5.28 4.98
C GLU A 62 2.47 -4.70 4.00
N SER A 63 1.19 -4.61 4.39
CA SER A 63 0.16 -3.97 3.57
C SER A 63 0.50 -2.51 3.26
N TRP A 64 1.01 -1.77 4.24
CA TRP A 64 1.48 -0.40 4.05
C TRP A 64 2.70 -0.32 3.11
N LEU A 65 3.60 -1.30 3.16
CA LEU A 65 4.77 -1.34 2.27
C LEU A 65 4.35 -1.43 0.80
N ILE A 66 3.34 -2.25 0.51
CA ILE A 66 2.78 -2.45 -0.83
C ILE A 66 1.97 -1.22 -1.26
N ASN A 67 1.13 -0.70 -0.35
CA ASN A 67 0.28 0.44 -0.61
C ASN A 67 0.38 1.49 0.51
N PRO A 68 1.36 2.41 0.42
CA PRO A 68 1.61 3.40 1.47
C PRO A 68 0.50 4.45 1.63
N SER A 69 -0.31 4.63 0.58
CA SER A 69 -1.46 5.55 0.56
C SER A 69 -2.69 4.97 1.26
N GLY A 70 -2.66 3.67 1.59
CA GLY A 70 -3.77 2.96 2.21
C GLY A 70 -4.85 2.52 1.22
N GLU A 71 -5.87 1.84 1.74
CA GLU A 71 -7.00 1.39 0.94
C GLU A 71 -7.75 2.59 0.31
N PRO A 72 -8.23 2.45 -0.93
CA PRO A 72 -9.03 3.48 -1.56
C PRO A 72 -10.32 3.73 -0.75
N ASP A 73 -10.84 4.95 -0.81
CA ASP A 73 -12.12 5.31 -0.18
C ASP A 73 -13.24 4.38 -0.71
N LYS A 74 -14.26 4.10 0.11
CA LYS A 74 -15.42 3.30 -0.27
C LYS A 74 -16.19 3.87 -1.47
N ASN A 75 -16.04 5.18 -1.69
CA ASN A 75 -16.64 5.89 -2.82
C ASN A 75 -15.69 6.00 -4.04
N ALA A 76 -14.49 5.40 -3.97
CA ALA A 76 -13.58 5.38 -5.10
C ALA A 76 -14.16 4.52 -6.22
N VAL A 77 -14.09 5.04 -7.44
CA VAL A 77 -14.49 4.33 -8.65
C VAL A 77 -13.29 3.53 -9.14
N ASP A 78 -13.48 2.26 -9.49
CA ASP A 78 -12.43 1.48 -10.11
C ASP A 78 -12.03 2.12 -11.45
N VAL A 79 -10.74 2.10 -11.76
CA VAL A 79 -10.23 2.71 -13.00
C VAL A 79 -10.89 2.08 -14.24
N ARG A 80 -11.22 0.79 -14.20
CA ARG A 80 -11.90 0.08 -15.29
C ARG A 80 -13.31 0.62 -15.50
N ASP A 81 -14.04 0.85 -14.41
CA ASP A 81 -15.40 1.41 -14.47
C ASP A 81 -15.37 2.86 -14.96
N PHE A 82 -14.39 3.65 -14.50
CA PHE A 82 -14.18 5.01 -14.98
C PHE A 82 -13.88 5.03 -16.49
N LEU A 83 -13.00 4.16 -16.98
CA LEU A 83 -12.65 4.07 -18.40
C LEU A 83 -13.85 3.66 -19.27
N LYS A 84 -14.68 2.71 -18.79
CA LYS A 84 -15.93 2.32 -19.45
C LYS A 84 -16.90 3.52 -19.55
N ALA A 85 -17.15 4.20 -18.43
CA ALA A 85 -18.02 5.37 -18.41
C ALA A 85 -17.50 6.53 -19.28
N GLN A 86 -16.19 6.77 -19.28
CA GLN A 86 -15.57 7.80 -20.10
C GLN A 86 -15.70 7.50 -21.59
N HIS A 87 -15.51 6.24 -21.99
CA HIS A 87 -15.71 5.80 -23.37
C HIS A 87 -17.16 6.07 -23.84
N ASP A 88 -18.15 5.68 -23.04
CA ASP A 88 -19.57 5.91 -23.36
C ASP A 88 -19.89 7.40 -23.53
N LEU A 89 -19.32 8.25 -22.67
CA LEU A 89 -19.47 9.71 -22.77
C LEU A 89 -18.79 10.26 -24.02
N ASP A 90 -17.61 9.78 -24.37
CA ASP A 90 -16.88 10.26 -25.55
C ASP A 90 -17.58 9.86 -26.85
N VAL A 91 -18.15 8.66 -26.93
CA VAL A 91 -19.04 8.23 -28.02
C VAL A 91 -20.26 9.13 -28.11
N LYS A 92 -20.94 9.40 -26.97
CA LYS A 92 -22.14 10.26 -26.93
C LYS A 92 -21.86 11.70 -27.35
N HIS A 93 -20.68 12.23 -27.02
CA HIS A 93 -20.30 13.62 -27.29
C HIS A 93 -19.47 13.80 -28.56
N GLY A 94 -19.25 12.74 -29.35
CA GLY A 94 -18.50 12.79 -30.60
C GLY A 94 -17.03 13.19 -30.41
N ARG A 95 -16.47 12.95 -29.22
CA ARG A 95 -15.04 13.12 -28.96
C ARG A 95 -14.29 11.87 -29.45
N PHE A 96 -13.00 11.99 -29.70
CA PHE A 96 -12.18 10.85 -30.12
C PHE A 96 -12.08 9.86 -28.95
N ALA A 97 -12.92 8.83 -28.96
CA ALA A 97 -12.99 7.85 -27.89
C ALA A 97 -11.69 7.03 -27.84
N LEU A 98 -11.08 6.94 -26.65
CA LEU A 98 -10.01 5.99 -26.39
C LEU A 98 -10.56 4.57 -26.59
N LEU A 99 -9.75 3.70 -27.22
CA LEU A 99 -10.10 2.30 -27.40
C LEU A 99 -10.29 1.63 -26.03
N PRO A 100 -11.36 0.84 -25.83
CA PRO A 100 -11.55 0.10 -24.60
C PRO A 100 -10.36 -0.86 -24.38
N MET A 101 -9.95 -1.01 -23.12
CA MET A 101 -8.95 -2.01 -22.74
C MET A 101 -9.50 -3.41 -23.07
N PRO A 102 -8.68 -4.33 -23.60
CA PRO A 102 -9.11 -5.71 -23.78
C PRO A 102 -9.51 -6.30 -22.43
N GLU A 103 -10.68 -6.95 -22.37
CA GLU A 103 -11.08 -7.75 -21.21
C GLU A 103 -10.15 -8.97 -21.15
N ASN A 104 -9.38 -9.11 -20.07
CA ASN A 104 -8.64 -10.33 -19.79
C ASN A 104 -9.66 -11.39 -19.38
N ASP A 105 -10.20 -12.09 -20.37
CA ASP A 105 -10.89 -13.37 -20.16
C ASP A 105 -9.81 -14.39 -19.81
N GLU A 106 -9.43 -14.46 -18.53
CA GLU A 106 -8.77 -15.65 -17.98
C GLU A 106 -9.79 -16.79 -18.05
N LYS A 107 -9.85 -17.46 -19.20
CA LYS A 107 -10.48 -18.78 -19.30
C LYS A 107 -9.60 -19.73 -18.50
N GLU A 108 -10.02 -20.04 -17.28
CA GLU A 108 -9.61 -21.26 -16.61
C GLU A 108 -10.05 -22.44 -17.49
N GLU A 109 -9.13 -22.96 -18.31
CA GLU A 109 -9.31 -24.27 -18.93
C GLU A 109 -9.24 -25.33 -17.83
N ASP A 110 -10.41 -25.72 -17.33
CA ASP A 110 -10.61 -26.89 -16.47
C ASP A 110 -10.36 -28.15 -17.29
N ASP A 111 -9.12 -28.63 -17.24
CA ASP A 111 -8.62 -29.79 -17.96
C ASP A 111 -9.11 -31.08 -17.24
N GLU A 112 -10.38 -31.46 -17.45
CA GLU A 112 -10.96 -32.73 -17.00
C GLU A 112 -10.24 -33.91 -17.69
N LYS A 113 -9.17 -34.40 -17.05
CA LYS A 113 -8.48 -35.61 -17.49
C LYS A 113 -9.32 -36.84 -17.14
N THR A 114 -10.12 -37.31 -18.10
CA THR A 114 -10.72 -38.64 -18.07
C THR A 114 -9.59 -39.69 -18.07
N GLN A 115 -9.52 -40.54 -17.05
CA GLN A 115 -8.70 -41.75 -17.06
C GLN A 115 -9.55 -42.95 -17.46
N ASP A 116 -9.10 -43.65 -18.50
CA ASP A 116 -9.50 -44.99 -18.95
C ASP A 116 -9.53 -46.04 -17.83
#